data_AF-A0A935E3L8-F1
#
_entry.id   AF-A0A935E3L8-F1
#
_cell.length_a   1.000
_cell.length_b   1.000
_cell.length_c   1.000
_cell.angle_alpha   90.00
_cell.angle_beta   90.00
_cell.angle_gamma   90.00
#
_symmetry.space_group_name_H-M   'P 1'
#
loop_
_entity.id
_entity.type
_entity.pdbx_description
1 polymer ?
#
loop_
_entity_poly.entity_id
_entity_poly.type
_entity_poly.pdbx_seq_one_letter_code
_entity_poly.pdbx_strand_id
1 'polypeptide(L)'
;MNKIYTQLAVFIFVLFCGFALKGQDCQITGGTTNLISSSGASCTFTTVLNFNASNSNGANTITISSSSGMTTINSVTNPANITDSTSPFTFNSSFVGNYTITYTVPCNQPTTNFTFTYDGPGNGDCTVLTSNISLSPLSVNFVNFEISDLGKMTKLSFGTESETNNDYFSIERSSNGQNFETIDEVKGAGNSNEYISYDLYDRNPLNGLSFYRIKQVDFDGKFEYSDTKSVKRKSGSFSITSLQADGNLHIKTDIEDYTVHICNNVGQEIIRTQMNSGDQTLNLVNLKPGIYFVTIGTETLKFFKI
;
A
#
# COMPACT_ATOMS: atom_id res chain seq x y z
N MET A 1 -10.26 -4.32 5.73
CA MET A 1 -8.83 -3.95 5.57
C MET A 1 -8.47 -3.03 6.72
N ASN A 2 -7.52 -3.42 7.56
CA ASN A 2 -7.06 -2.62 8.69
C ASN A 2 -5.98 -1.67 8.20
N LYS A 3 -6.34 -0.39 8.01
CA LYS A 3 -5.40 0.65 7.57
C LYS A 3 -4.53 1.08 8.75
N ILE A 4 -3.23 1.27 8.52
CA ILE A 4 -2.32 1.90 9.49
C ILE A 4 -2.43 3.41 9.29
N TYR A 5 -2.43 4.19 10.37
CA TYR A 5 -2.63 5.64 10.31
C TYR A 5 -1.44 6.36 10.92
N THR A 6 -1.07 7.51 10.36
CA THR A 6 -0.17 8.48 10.99
C THR A 6 -0.94 9.75 11.36
N GLN A 7 -0.42 10.48 12.34
CA GLN A 7 -1.04 11.71 12.84
C GLN A 7 -0.61 12.90 11.98
N LEU A 8 -1.56 13.63 11.41
CA LEU A 8 -1.28 14.88 10.70
C LEU A 8 -1.77 16.06 11.56
N ALA A 9 -0.82 16.81 12.12
CA ALA A 9 -0.96 18.10 12.81
C ALA A 9 -2.12 18.25 13.84
N VAL A 10 -1.75 18.44 15.11
CA VAL A 10 -2.69 18.77 16.19
C VAL A 10 -2.81 20.28 16.33
N PHE A 11 -4.02 20.82 16.12
CA PHE A 11 -4.33 22.20 16.46
C PHE A 11 -5.14 22.24 17.75
N ILE A 12 -4.57 22.90 18.77
CA ILE A 12 -5.22 23.12 20.06
C ILE A 12 -5.78 24.53 20.08
N PHE A 13 -7.09 24.63 20.27
CA PHE A 13 -7.78 25.89 20.47
C PHE A 13 -8.24 25.96 21.93
N VAL A 14 -7.69 26.93 22.66
CA VAL A 14 -8.14 27.29 24.02
C VAL A 14 -9.28 28.30 23.86
N LEU A 15 -10.50 27.94 24.23
CA LEU A 15 -11.63 28.87 24.22
C LEU A 15 -11.97 29.24 25.67
N PHE A 16 -11.64 30.47 26.06
CA PHE A 16 -12.01 30.99 27.38
C PHE A 16 -13.50 31.34 27.37
N CYS A 17 -14.31 30.63 28.16
CA CYS A 17 -15.71 30.97 28.35
C CYS A 17 -15.89 31.71 29.69
N GLY A 18 -16.00 33.05 29.63
CA GLY A 18 -16.85 33.87 30.49
C GLY A 18 -16.53 34.07 31.99
N PHE A 19 -16.19 35.32 32.33
CA PHE A 19 -16.37 36.02 33.62
C PHE A 19 -15.72 35.42 34.88
N ALA A 20 -14.43 35.73 35.06
CA ALA A 20 -13.79 35.70 36.37
C ALA A 20 -14.44 36.75 37.31
N LEU A 21 -15.48 36.34 38.06
CA LEU A 21 -15.91 37.08 39.23
C LEU A 21 -15.08 36.62 40.43
N LYS A 22 -14.01 37.38 40.70
CA LYS A 22 -13.09 37.29 41.86
C LYS A 22 -12.03 36.18 41.83
N GLY A 23 -10.94 36.43 41.09
CA GLY A 23 -9.58 36.06 41.51
C GLY A 23 -9.27 34.57 41.69
N GLN A 24 -10.02 33.67 41.05
CA GLN A 24 -9.61 32.27 40.88
C GLN A 24 -9.30 32.06 39.40
N ASP A 25 -8.00 32.04 39.08
CA ASP A 25 -7.55 31.74 37.73
C ASP A 25 -7.35 30.22 37.67
N CYS A 26 -8.31 29.52 37.07
CA CYS A 26 -8.11 28.15 36.62
C CYS A 26 -7.90 28.12 35.11
N GLN A 27 -6.77 27.56 34.67
CA GLN A 27 -6.41 27.48 33.26
C GLN A 27 -5.96 26.06 32.90
N ILE A 28 -6.52 25.53 31.82
CA ILE A 28 -5.94 24.39 31.10
C ILE A 28 -5.01 24.98 30.04
N THR A 29 -3.71 24.71 30.15
CA THR A 29 -2.70 25.18 29.20
C THR A 29 -1.89 24.01 28.66
N GLY A 30 -1.33 24.19 27.46
CA GLY A 30 -0.55 23.15 26.81
C GLY A 30 -1.40 21.95 26.36
N GLY A 31 -0.84 21.23 25.41
CA GLY A 31 -1.44 20.04 24.84
C GLY A 31 -0.45 19.48 23.84
N THR A 32 0.09 18.31 24.10
CA THR A 32 0.75 17.56 23.04
C THR A 32 0.07 16.22 22.97
N THR A 33 -0.58 15.97 21.85
CA THR A 33 -1.23 14.70 21.58
C THR A 33 -0.34 13.91 20.63
N ASN A 34 0.06 12.72 21.03
CA ASN A 34 0.85 11.80 20.22
C ASN A 34 0.06 10.52 19.98
N LEU A 35 0.05 10.02 18.74
CA LEU A 35 -0.40 8.68 18.41
C LEU A 35 0.61 7.65 18.95
N ILE A 36 0.13 6.71 19.78
CA ILE A 36 0.94 5.63 20.36
C ILE A 36 0.84 4.36 19.52
N SER A 37 -0.36 4.03 19.04
CA SER A 37 -0.58 2.82 18.25
C SER A 37 -1.82 2.95 17.39
N SER A 38 -1.75 2.46 16.16
CA SER A 38 -2.92 2.19 15.31
C SER A 38 -2.98 0.69 15.02
N SER A 39 -3.89 -0.03 15.65
CA SER A 39 -4.07 -1.46 15.44
C SER A 39 -5.50 -1.77 15.03
N GLY A 40 -5.67 -2.43 13.89
CA GLY A 40 -7.00 -2.84 13.43
C GLY A 40 -7.90 -1.67 13.05
N ALA A 41 -8.93 -1.43 13.88
CA ALA A 41 -9.92 -0.36 13.76
C ALA A 41 -9.78 0.71 14.86
N SER A 42 -8.77 0.62 15.73
CA SER A 42 -8.65 1.46 16.93
C SER A 42 -7.28 2.13 17.03
N CYS A 43 -7.31 3.42 17.32
CA CYS A 43 -6.15 4.31 17.40
C CYS A 43 -6.03 4.81 18.83
N THR A 44 -4.87 4.59 19.45
CA THR A 44 -4.60 4.97 20.84
C THR A 44 -3.66 6.16 20.87
N PHE A 45 -4.06 7.20 21.58
CA PHE A 45 -3.33 8.44 21.71
C PHE A 45 -2.97 8.71 23.16
N THR A 46 -1.94 9.53 23.35
CA THR A 46 -1.65 10.16 24.63
C THR A 46 -1.61 11.65 24.47
N THR A 47 -2.37 12.36 25.31
CA THR A 47 -2.37 13.81 25.42
C THR A 47 -1.80 14.22 26.76
N VAL A 48 -0.83 15.15 26.75
CA VAL A 48 -0.32 15.79 27.97
C VAL A 48 -0.96 17.15 28.14
N LEU A 49 -1.64 17.39 29.26
CA LEU A 49 -2.30 18.65 29.61
C LEU A 49 -1.69 19.23 30.88
N ASN A 50 -1.56 20.55 30.96
CA ASN A 50 -1.18 21.25 32.18
C ASN A 50 -2.40 21.94 32.79
N PHE A 51 -2.71 21.59 34.04
CA PHE A 51 -3.77 22.22 34.81
C PHE A 51 -3.14 23.13 35.86
N ASN A 52 -3.48 24.41 35.80
CA ASN A 52 -3.10 25.39 36.78
C ASN A 52 -4.36 25.93 37.45
N ALA A 53 -4.59 25.56 38.71
CA ALA A 53 -5.69 26.04 39.52
C ALA A 53 -5.13 26.74 40.77
N SER A 54 -5.39 28.05 40.89
CA SER A 54 -5.07 28.79 42.11
C SER A 54 -6.27 28.75 43.07
N ASN A 55 -6.09 28.14 44.26
CA ASN A 55 -7.06 28.08 45.38
C ASN A 55 -8.36 27.26 45.21
N SER A 56 -8.32 26.06 44.61
CA SER A 56 -9.49 25.17 44.57
C SER A 56 -9.66 24.31 45.83
N ASN A 57 -10.17 24.89 46.92
CA ASN A 57 -10.70 24.11 48.04
C ASN A 57 -12.08 23.55 47.64
N GLY A 58 -12.10 22.37 47.02
CA GLY A 58 -13.34 21.67 46.67
C GLY A 58 -13.13 20.51 45.70
N ALA A 59 -14.19 19.72 45.46
CA ALA A 59 -14.19 18.73 44.40
C ALA A 59 -14.24 19.46 43.05
N ASN A 60 -13.13 19.44 42.31
CA ASN A 60 -13.10 19.87 40.92
C ASN A 60 -13.66 18.76 40.04
N THR A 61 -14.09 19.05 38.81
CA THR A 61 -14.45 18.02 37.85
C THR A 61 -13.82 18.29 36.49
N ILE A 62 -13.29 17.25 35.84
CA ILE A 62 -12.84 17.31 34.44
C ILE A 62 -13.71 16.38 33.63
N THR A 63 -14.46 16.93 32.69
CA THR A 63 -15.24 16.18 31.71
C THR A 63 -14.48 16.08 30.40
N ILE A 64 -14.38 14.87 29.85
CA ILE A 64 -13.79 14.61 28.53
C ILE A 64 -14.89 14.08 27.63
N SER A 65 -15.12 14.75 26.51
CA SER A 65 -16.07 14.31 25.49
C SER A 65 -15.40 14.25 24.12
N SER A 66 -15.82 13.29 23.31
CA SER A 66 -15.36 13.12 21.93
C SER A 66 -16.54 13.23 20.96
N SER A 67 -16.33 13.93 19.85
CA SER A 67 -17.30 13.99 18.75
C SER A 67 -17.55 12.63 18.08
N SER A 68 -16.68 11.64 18.32
CA SER A 68 -16.80 10.28 17.77
C SER A 68 -17.72 9.35 18.57
N GLY A 69 -18.20 9.78 19.74
CA GLY A 69 -19.13 9.02 20.59
C GLY A 69 -18.56 7.75 21.25
N MET A 70 -17.36 7.30 20.87
CA MET A 70 -16.74 6.07 21.36
C MET A 70 -15.28 6.34 21.74
N THR A 71 -15.06 6.64 23.02
CA THR A 71 -13.74 6.88 23.60
C THR A 71 -13.57 6.03 24.83
N THR A 72 -12.61 5.11 24.80
CA THR A 72 -12.16 4.41 26.01
C THR A 72 -10.95 5.17 26.54
N ILE A 73 -11.03 5.66 27.78
CA ILE A 73 -9.86 6.17 28.48
C ILE A 73 -9.14 4.96 29.07
N ASN A 74 -7.92 4.74 28.63
CA ASN A 74 -7.10 3.61 29.05
C ASN A 74 -6.40 3.91 30.38
N SER A 75 -5.94 5.15 30.55
CA SER A 75 -5.29 5.60 31.78
C SER A 75 -5.23 7.12 31.87
N VAL A 76 -5.24 7.62 33.10
CA VAL A 76 -4.87 8.98 33.48
C VAL A 76 -3.90 8.76 34.60
N THR A 77 -2.65 9.13 34.37
CA THR A 77 -1.59 8.89 35.34
C THR A 77 -1.42 10.06 36.29
N ASN A 78 -1.10 9.70 37.53
CA ASN A 78 -1.24 10.58 38.67
C ASN A 78 -0.27 11.75 38.68
N PRO A 79 -0.82 12.95 38.97
CA PRO A 79 -1.72 13.11 40.11
C PRO A 79 -3.24 12.68 40.19
N ALA A 80 -3.85 11.63 39.57
CA ALA A 80 -4.88 10.73 40.16
C ALA A 80 -4.82 9.23 39.71
N ASN A 81 -5.29 8.29 40.54
CA ASN A 81 -5.69 6.91 40.18
C ASN A 81 -7.16 6.92 39.69
N ILE A 82 -7.47 6.27 38.56
CA ILE A 82 -8.82 6.21 37.96
C ILE A 82 -9.72 5.19 38.68
N THR A 83 -11.00 5.53 38.85
CA THR A 83 -12.06 4.58 39.25
C THR A 83 -13.23 4.44 38.26
N ASP A 84 -13.28 5.17 37.14
CA ASP A 84 -14.37 5.03 36.15
C ASP A 84 -13.88 5.09 34.69
N SER A 85 -14.42 4.21 33.85
CA SER A 85 -14.00 3.94 32.48
C SER A 85 -15.02 4.37 31.40
N THR A 86 -16.03 5.17 31.76
CA THR A 86 -17.09 5.60 30.81
C THR A 86 -17.36 7.11 30.80
N SER A 87 -17.69 7.65 29.62
CA SER A 87 -17.92 9.08 29.34
C SER A 87 -19.34 9.54 29.72
N PRO A 88 -19.54 10.75 30.30
CA PRO A 88 -18.53 11.74 30.68
C PRO A 88 -17.76 11.34 31.93
N PHE A 89 -16.44 11.46 31.87
CA PHE A 89 -15.57 11.17 33.02
C PHE A 89 -15.62 12.31 34.02
N THR A 90 -15.48 12.04 35.31
CA THR A 90 -15.47 13.05 36.37
C THR A 90 -14.40 12.69 37.39
N PHE A 91 -13.49 13.62 37.70
CA PHE A 91 -12.39 13.39 38.64
C PHE A 91 -12.49 14.39 39.80
N ASN A 92 -12.63 13.92 41.04
CA ASN A 92 -12.80 14.77 42.23
C ASN A 92 -11.49 14.90 43.04
N SER A 93 -10.57 15.80 42.66
CA SER A 93 -9.37 16.12 43.47
C SER A 93 -8.77 17.51 43.18
N SER A 94 -7.78 17.94 43.98
CA SER A 94 -7.03 19.18 43.74
C SER A 94 -6.02 18.99 42.60
N PHE A 95 -6.27 19.58 41.42
CA PHE A 95 -5.45 19.39 40.22
C PHE A 95 -4.49 20.56 40.01
N VAL A 96 -3.22 20.39 40.36
CA VAL A 96 -2.13 21.28 39.90
C VAL A 96 -1.03 20.41 39.31
N GLY A 97 -0.67 20.63 38.04
CA GLY A 97 0.46 19.95 37.38
C GLY A 97 0.14 19.38 35.99
N ASN A 98 1.07 18.56 35.49
CA ASN A 98 0.97 17.90 34.19
C ASN A 98 0.26 16.55 34.31
N TYR A 99 -0.69 16.29 33.42
CA TYR A 99 -1.46 15.05 33.36
C TYR A 99 -1.32 14.43 32.00
N THR A 100 -1.10 13.12 31.99
CA THR A 100 -1.02 12.34 30.77
C THR A 100 -2.27 11.49 30.67
N ILE A 101 -3.04 11.72 29.60
CA ILE A 101 -4.31 11.05 29.35
C ILE A 101 -4.12 10.16 28.13
N THR A 102 -4.32 8.85 28.31
CA THR A 102 -4.29 7.88 27.22
C THR A 102 -5.69 7.42 26.89
N TYR A 103 -6.07 7.52 25.62
CA TYR A 103 -7.42 7.15 25.14
C TYR A 103 -7.37 6.49 23.78
N THR A 104 -8.40 5.71 23.48
CA THR A 104 -8.58 5.01 22.21
C THR A 104 -9.85 5.46 21.50
N VAL A 105 -9.74 5.74 20.20
CA VAL A 105 -10.86 6.04 19.29
C VAL A 105 -10.87 5.11 18.09
N PRO A 106 -12.02 4.95 17.40
CA PRO A 106 -12.04 4.31 16.09
C PRO A 106 -11.14 5.05 15.08
N CYS A 107 -10.22 4.33 14.40
CA CYS A 107 -9.36 4.90 13.37
C CYS A 107 -10.10 5.29 12.08
N ASN A 108 -11.39 4.93 11.95
CA ASN A 108 -12.17 5.16 10.73
C ASN A 108 -12.76 6.58 10.63
N GLN A 109 -12.50 7.45 11.61
CA GLN A 109 -12.96 8.84 11.59
C GLN A 109 -11.81 9.74 11.10
N PRO A 110 -12.00 10.52 10.02
CA PRO A 110 -10.94 11.37 9.45
C PRO A 110 -10.51 12.48 10.42
N THR A 111 -11.45 12.93 11.27
CA THR A 111 -11.20 13.90 12.32
C THR A 111 -11.97 13.51 13.58
N THR A 112 -11.33 13.65 14.74
CA THR A 112 -11.99 13.52 16.04
C THR A 112 -11.68 14.75 16.89
N ASN A 113 -12.73 15.36 17.43
CA ASN A 113 -12.60 16.53 18.30
C ASN A 113 -12.74 16.06 19.74
N PHE A 114 -11.79 16.43 20.56
CA PHE A 114 -11.84 16.23 22.00
C PHE A 114 -12.10 17.56 22.67
N THR A 115 -13.03 17.55 23.62
CA THR A 115 -13.35 18.68 24.46
C THR A 115 -13.05 18.31 25.90
N PHE A 116 -12.14 19.06 26.51
CA PHE A 116 -11.83 18.99 27.93
C PHE A 116 -12.51 20.16 28.60
N THR A 117 -13.42 19.87 29.52
CA THR A 117 -14.13 20.86 30.31
C THR A 117 -13.68 20.72 31.75
N TYR A 118 -13.13 21.80 32.32
CA TYR A 118 -12.88 21.90 33.75
C TYR A 118 -13.99 22.73 34.39
N ASP A 119 -14.61 22.21 35.46
CA ASP A 119 -15.55 22.95 36.30
C ASP A 119 -14.98 23.07 37.72
N GLY A 120 -14.78 24.31 38.15
CA GLY A 120 -14.27 24.66 39.48
C GLY A 120 -15.34 24.60 40.58
N PRO A 121 -14.94 24.70 41.86
CA PRO A 121 -15.87 24.66 42.97
C PRO A 121 -16.74 25.92 42.96
N GLY A 122 -18.03 25.77 42.63
CA GLY A 122 -18.98 26.88 42.56
C GLY A 122 -19.70 27.07 41.23
N ASN A 123 -19.62 26.11 40.29
CA ASN A 123 -20.38 26.10 39.03
C ASN A 123 -20.06 27.27 38.07
N GLY A 124 -18.93 27.96 38.28
CA GLY A 124 -18.67 29.28 37.68
C GLY A 124 -17.43 29.38 36.77
N ASP A 125 -16.45 28.49 36.90
CA ASP A 125 -15.18 28.61 36.17
C ASP A 125 -15.03 27.47 35.16
N CYS A 126 -15.75 27.60 34.04
CA CYS A 126 -15.75 26.61 32.96
C CYS A 126 -14.66 26.93 31.92
N THR A 127 -13.50 26.28 32.02
CA THR A 127 -12.47 26.37 30.97
C THR A 127 -12.62 25.22 29.99
N VAL A 128 -12.68 25.53 28.69
CA VAL A 128 -12.84 24.54 27.63
C VAL A 128 -11.61 24.54 26.72
N LEU A 129 -10.93 23.39 26.67
CA LEU A 129 -9.87 23.13 25.70
C LEU A 129 -10.41 22.19 24.63
N THR A 130 -10.27 22.58 23.36
CA THR A 130 -10.59 21.69 22.24
C THR A 130 -9.33 21.30 21.49
N SER A 131 -9.16 20.00 21.24
CA SER A 131 -8.09 19.48 20.40
C SER A 131 -8.68 18.70 19.23
N ASN A 132 -8.23 19.05 18.02
CA ASN A 132 -8.62 18.35 16.79
C ASN A 132 -7.51 17.36 16.43
N ILE A 133 -7.89 16.10 16.23
CA ILE A 133 -6.99 15.05 15.79
C ILE A 133 -7.41 14.63 14.39
N SER A 134 -6.51 14.82 13.43
CA SER A 134 -6.67 14.33 12.06
C SER A 134 -5.83 13.08 11.86
N LEU A 135 -6.47 12.00 11.43
CA LEU A 135 -5.82 10.72 11.13
C LEU A 135 -5.67 10.60 9.61
N SER A 136 -4.43 10.51 9.14
CA SER A 136 -4.17 10.16 7.74
C SER A 136 -3.85 8.68 7.65
N PRO A 137 -4.53 7.89 6.79
CA PRO A 137 -4.02 6.57 6.49
C PRO A 137 -2.61 6.73 5.94
N LEU A 138 -1.68 5.90 6.42
CA LEU A 138 -0.33 5.83 5.87
C LEU A 138 -0.47 5.13 4.52
N SER A 139 -0.82 5.90 3.49
CA SER A 139 -0.75 5.46 2.11
C SER A 139 0.72 5.39 1.77
N VAL A 140 1.25 4.21 1.49
CA VAL A 140 2.49 4.14 0.72
C VAL A 140 2.16 4.64 -0.67
N ASN A 141 2.56 5.87 -0.95
CA ASN A 141 2.51 6.40 -2.30
C ASN A 141 3.69 5.79 -3.05
N PHE A 142 3.42 4.75 -3.85
CA PHE A 142 4.36 4.31 -4.87
C PHE A 142 4.54 5.45 -5.86
N VAL A 143 5.72 6.04 -5.87
CA VAL A 143 6.07 7.12 -6.79
C VAL A 143 6.66 6.49 -8.05
N ASN A 144 6.27 7.00 -9.21
CA ASN A 144 6.82 6.60 -10.51
C ASN A 144 6.75 5.10 -10.81
N PHE A 145 5.67 4.40 -10.43
CA PHE A 145 5.50 3.01 -10.88
C PHE A 145 5.37 2.99 -12.41
N GLU A 146 6.37 2.54 -13.15
CA GLU A 146 6.38 2.49 -14.61
C GLU A 146 6.66 1.08 -15.10
N ILE A 147 6.05 0.73 -16.23
CA ILE A 147 6.24 -0.56 -16.88
C ILE A 147 6.60 -0.33 -18.34
N SER A 148 7.68 -0.95 -18.79
CA SER A 148 8.18 -0.84 -20.16
C SER A 148 8.48 -2.23 -20.73
N ASP A 149 7.94 -2.51 -21.91
CA ASP A 149 8.33 -3.70 -22.69
C ASP A 149 9.67 -3.44 -23.39
N LEU A 150 10.67 -4.25 -23.09
CA LEU A 150 12.02 -4.19 -23.67
C LEU A 150 12.22 -5.27 -24.75
N GLY A 151 11.13 -5.82 -25.30
CA GLY A 151 11.16 -6.79 -26.39
C GLY A 151 11.45 -8.22 -25.96
N LYS A 152 12.47 -8.47 -25.13
CA LYS A 152 12.74 -9.80 -24.53
C LYS A 152 12.21 -9.93 -23.10
N MET A 153 12.21 -8.83 -22.35
CA MET A 153 11.77 -8.75 -20.96
C MET A 153 10.87 -7.54 -20.75
N THR A 154 10.13 -7.50 -19.65
CA THR A 154 9.39 -6.32 -19.21
C THR A 154 10.10 -5.74 -17.99
N LYS A 155 10.46 -4.45 -18.05
CA LYS A 155 11.04 -3.71 -16.93
C LYS A 155 9.92 -3.07 -16.11
N LEU A 156 9.99 -3.22 -14.79
CA LEU A 156 9.18 -2.50 -13.83
C LEU A 156 10.10 -1.60 -13.00
N SER A 157 9.77 -0.32 -12.95
CA SER A 157 10.52 0.68 -12.18
C SER A 157 9.55 1.35 -11.20
N PHE A 158 9.93 1.52 -9.94
CA PHE A 158 9.12 2.27 -8.96
C PHE A 158 10.01 2.87 -7.88
N GLY A 159 9.47 3.82 -7.12
CA GLY A 159 10.13 4.35 -5.94
C GLY A 159 9.18 4.52 -4.76
N THR A 160 9.78 4.60 -3.58
CA THR A 160 9.12 4.88 -2.30
C THR A 160 9.68 6.19 -1.74
N GLU A 161 8.82 7.10 -1.30
CA GLU A 161 9.26 8.32 -0.60
C GLU A 161 9.67 8.03 0.85
N SER A 162 9.04 7.03 1.45
CA SER A 162 9.38 6.50 2.76
C SER A 162 8.91 5.05 2.86
N GLU A 163 9.55 4.29 3.74
CA GLU A 163 9.21 2.92 4.07
C GLU A 163 9.11 2.79 5.58
N THR A 164 8.09 2.10 6.06
CA THR A 164 7.91 1.86 7.50
C THR A 164 7.51 0.41 7.67
N ASN A 165 8.27 -0.31 8.49
CA ASN A 165 8.06 -1.73 8.78
C ASN A 165 8.04 -2.64 7.53
N ASN A 166 8.66 -2.22 6.42
CA ASN A 166 8.62 -2.93 5.14
C ASN A 166 9.64 -4.07 5.08
N ASP A 167 9.18 -5.30 4.97
CA ASP A 167 10.05 -6.47 4.84
C ASP A 167 10.53 -6.62 3.39
N TYR A 168 9.61 -6.64 2.43
CA TYR A 168 9.90 -6.81 1.02
C TYR A 168 8.75 -6.37 0.10
N PHE A 169 9.08 -6.18 -1.18
CA PHE A 169 8.11 -6.00 -2.25
C PHE A 169 8.02 -7.28 -3.09
N SER A 170 6.81 -7.75 -3.34
CA SER A 170 6.50 -8.85 -4.25
C SER A 170 5.90 -8.30 -5.53
N ILE A 171 6.45 -8.71 -6.66
CA ILE A 171 6.00 -8.26 -7.97
C ILE A 171 5.11 -9.37 -8.51
N GLU A 172 3.88 -8.99 -8.83
CA GLU A 172 2.87 -9.93 -9.26
C GLU A 172 2.41 -9.62 -10.69
N ARG A 173 2.17 -10.68 -11.47
CA ARG A 173 1.73 -10.61 -12.86
C ARG A 173 0.43 -11.37 -13.05
N SER A 174 -0.40 -10.92 -13.99
CA SER A 174 -1.64 -11.58 -14.39
C SER A 174 -1.86 -11.50 -15.90
N SER A 175 -2.42 -12.57 -16.48
CA SER A 175 -2.91 -12.59 -17.86
C SER A 175 -4.33 -12.03 -18.02
N ASN A 176 -5.08 -11.90 -16.92
CA ASN A 176 -6.50 -11.55 -16.93
C ASN A 176 -6.87 -10.41 -15.97
N GLY A 177 -5.90 -9.87 -15.23
CA GLY A 177 -6.09 -8.79 -14.26
C GLY A 177 -6.81 -9.21 -12.98
N GLN A 178 -7.03 -10.50 -12.75
CA GLN A 178 -7.75 -11.05 -11.59
C GLN A 178 -6.89 -12.04 -10.81
N ASN A 179 -6.30 -13.02 -11.51
CA ASN A 179 -5.44 -14.03 -10.91
C ASN A 179 -3.99 -13.60 -11.10
N PHE A 180 -3.36 -13.24 -9.99
CA PHE A 180 -1.98 -12.76 -9.96
C PHE A 180 -1.05 -13.85 -9.44
N GLU A 181 0.09 -14.04 -10.11
CA GLU A 181 1.19 -14.89 -9.67
C GLU A 181 2.38 -14.02 -9.29
N THR A 182 3.09 -14.38 -8.22
CA THR A 182 4.37 -13.73 -7.86
C THR A 182 5.44 -14.17 -8.85
N ILE A 183 6.13 -13.20 -9.45
CA ILE A 183 7.21 -13.43 -10.42
C ILE A 183 8.59 -13.05 -9.90
N ASP A 184 8.67 -12.13 -8.94
CA ASP A 184 9.93 -11.69 -8.33
C ASP A 184 9.68 -11.04 -6.97
N GLU A 185 10.72 -10.97 -6.14
CA GLU A 185 10.68 -10.29 -4.84
C GLU A 185 11.97 -9.49 -4.62
N VAL A 186 11.84 -8.28 -4.05
CA VAL A 186 12.97 -7.44 -3.69
C VAL A 186 12.88 -7.01 -2.24
N LYS A 187 14.00 -7.07 -1.54
CA LYS A 187 14.09 -6.68 -0.13
C LYS A 187 13.77 -5.19 0.04
N GLY A 188 12.89 -4.89 1.00
CA GLY A 188 12.59 -3.54 1.43
C GLY A 188 13.68 -2.96 2.34
N ALA A 189 13.66 -1.65 2.57
CA ALA A 189 14.61 -0.97 3.44
C ALA A 189 14.29 -1.14 4.94
N GLY A 190 13.18 -1.80 5.31
CA GLY A 190 12.72 -1.89 6.69
C GLY A 190 12.07 -0.59 7.15
N ASN A 191 12.90 0.42 7.43
CA ASN A 191 12.44 1.77 7.75
C ASN A 191 13.32 2.79 7.01
N SER A 192 12.71 3.68 6.24
CA SER A 192 13.39 4.74 5.50
C SER A 192 12.51 5.98 5.43
N ASN A 193 13.11 7.17 5.55
CA ASN A 193 12.48 8.44 5.21
C ASN A 193 13.13 9.08 3.96
N GLU A 194 14.03 8.35 3.32
CA GLU A 194 14.70 8.75 2.08
C GLU A 194 13.98 8.12 0.88
N TYR A 195 14.04 8.81 -0.26
CA TYR A 195 13.55 8.26 -1.52
C TYR A 195 14.42 7.08 -1.95
N ILE A 196 13.78 5.93 -2.22
CA ILE A 196 14.46 4.73 -2.73
C ILE A 196 13.79 4.30 -4.03
N SER A 197 14.62 3.98 -5.03
CA SER A 197 14.16 3.48 -6.32
C SER A 197 14.51 2.01 -6.51
N TYR A 198 13.60 1.27 -7.13
CA TYR A 198 13.70 -0.15 -7.41
C TYR A 198 13.47 -0.42 -8.90
N ASP A 199 14.26 -1.34 -9.45
CA ASP A 199 14.16 -1.82 -10.81
C ASP A 199 14.09 -3.36 -10.80
N LEU A 200 13.02 -3.90 -11.40
CA LEU A 200 12.82 -5.33 -11.57
C LEU A 200 12.52 -5.69 -13.01
N TYR A 201 12.71 -6.97 -13.33
CA TYR A 201 12.62 -7.48 -14.69
C TYR A 201 11.84 -8.79 -14.73
N ASP A 202 10.68 -8.76 -15.37
CA ASP A 202 10.03 -9.98 -15.83
C ASP A 202 10.79 -10.51 -17.04
N ARG A 203 11.58 -11.57 -16.82
CA ARG A 203 12.42 -12.22 -17.85
C ARG A 203 11.65 -13.17 -18.75
N ASN A 204 10.44 -13.57 -18.37
CA ASN A 204 9.60 -14.48 -19.14
C ASN A 204 8.19 -13.88 -19.32
N PRO A 205 8.07 -12.66 -19.87
CA PRO A 205 6.80 -11.94 -19.92
C PRO A 205 5.79 -12.65 -20.82
N LEU A 206 4.51 -12.57 -20.47
CA LEU A 206 3.46 -13.17 -21.27
C LEU A 206 3.29 -12.43 -22.60
N ASN A 207 2.92 -13.17 -23.63
CA ASN A 207 2.56 -12.61 -24.93
C ASN A 207 1.20 -11.90 -24.84
N GLY A 208 1.04 -10.80 -25.59
CA GLY A 208 -0.18 -10.01 -25.59
C GLY A 208 -0.29 -9.09 -24.36
N LEU A 209 -1.50 -8.96 -23.82
CA LEU A 209 -1.77 -8.06 -22.69
C LEU A 209 -1.43 -8.73 -21.37
N SER A 210 -0.56 -8.10 -20.59
CA SER A 210 -0.22 -8.52 -19.23
C SER A 210 -0.52 -7.39 -18.25
N PHE A 211 -0.89 -7.75 -17.03
CA PHE A 211 -1.14 -6.84 -15.92
C PHE A 211 -0.12 -7.10 -14.81
N TYR A 212 0.36 -6.04 -14.17
CA TYR A 212 1.30 -6.14 -13.07
C TYR A 212 0.88 -5.22 -11.93
N ARG A 213 1.22 -5.63 -10.72
CA ARG A 213 1.10 -4.84 -9.51
C ARG A 213 2.24 -5.16 -8.57
N ILE A 214 2.53 -4.23 -7.66
CA ILE A 214 3.48 -4.43 -6.58
C ILE A 214 2.67 -4.69 -5.32
N LYS A 215 3.11 -5.67 -4.53
CA LYS A 215 2.60 -5.97 -3.21
C LYS A 215 3.70 -5.68 -2.19
N GLN A 216 3.53 -4.65 -1.38
CA GLN A 216 4.41 -4.42 -0.24
C GLN A 216 4.01 -5.36 0.89
N VAL A 217 4.98 -5.98 1.56
CA VAL A 217 4.75 -6.88 2.69
C VAL A 217 5.57 -6.40 3.89
N ASP A 218 4.90 -6.21 5.01
CA ASP A 218 5.50 -5.80 6.27
C ASP A 218 6.03 -7.00 7.06
N PHE A 219 6.91 -6.76 8.04
CA PHE A 219 7.47 -7.82 8.89
C PHE A 219 6.41 -8.61 9.70
N ASP A 220 5.22 -8.05 9.89
CA ASP A 220 4.10 -8.72 10.57
C ASP A 220 3.16 -9.46 9.59
N GLY A 221 3.52 -9.51 8.31
CA GLY A 221 2.79 -10.19 7.24
C GLY A 221 1.61 -9.40 6.68
N LYS A 222 1.36 -8.16 7.14
CA LYS A 222 0.40 -7.27 6.47
C LYS A 222 0.93 -6.85 5.11
N PHE A 223 0.03 -6.51 4.22
CA PHE A 223 0.40 -6.09 2.87
C PHE A 223 -0.56 -5.07 2.28
N GLU A 224 -0.02 -4.28 1.36
CA GLU A 224 -0.75 -3.33 0.52
C GLU A 224 -0.35 -3.51 -0.94
N TYR A 225 -1.24 -3.12 -1.86
CA TYR A 225 -0.99 -3.20 -3.30
C TYR A 225 -0.85 -1.81 -3.90
N SER A 226 0.02 -1.69 -4.90
CA SER A 226 0.03 -0.56 -5.83
C SER A 226 -1.21 -0.58 -6.74
N ASP A 227 -1.36 0.49 -7.52
CA ASP A 227 -2.19 0.44 -8.73
C ASP A 227 -1.74 -0.68 -9.66
N THR A 228 -2.70 -1.27 -10.38
CA THR A 228 -2.40 -2.26 -11.42
C THR A 228 -2.09 -1.54 -12.73
N LYS A 229 -0.94 -1.86 -13.33
CA LYS A 229 -0.55 -1.33 -14.63
C LYS A 229 -0.49 -2.45 -15.66
N SER A 230 -0.83 -2.14 -16.91
CA SER A 230 -0.83 -3.10 -18.00
C SER A 230 0.21 -2.75 -19.05
N VAL A 231 0.82 -3.77 -19.64
CA VAL A 231 1.66 -3.64 -20.83
C VAL A 231 1.19 -4.62 -21.88
N LYS A 232 1.09 -4.16 -23.12
CA LYS A 232 0.78 -5.02 -24.26
C LYS A 232 2.06 -5.32 -24.99
N ARG A 233 2.57 -6.54 -24.81
CA ARG A 233 3.66 -7.07 -25.61
C ARG A 233 3.12 -7.38 -27.00
N LYS A 234 3.82 -6.94 -28.03
CA LYS A 234 3.55 -7.43 -29.38
C LYS A 234 3.96 -8.90 -29.43
N SER A 235 2.98 -9.80 -29.44
CA SER A 235 3.20 -11.14 -29.96
C SER A 235 3.66 -10.96 -31.40
N GLY A 236 4.86 -11.41 -31.74
CA GLY A 236 5.29 -11.32 -33.15
C GLY A 236 4.26 -12.03 -34.02
N SER A 237 3.73 -11.33 -35.02
CA SER A 237 2.88 -11.94 -36.02
C SER A 237 3.76 -12.75 -36.97
N PHE A 238 3.70 -14.07 -36.88
CA PHE A 238 4.31 -14.93 -37.90
C PHE A 238 3.29 -15.22 -39.00
N SER A 239 3.74 -15.17 -40.24
CA SER A 239 2.98 -15.64 -41.40
C SER A 239 3.86 -16.65 -42.13
N ILE A 240 3.37 -17.88 -42.28
CA ILE A 240 4.03 -18.89 -43.10
C ILE A 240 3.31 -18.88 -44.44
N THR A 241 3.95 -18.28 -45.44
CA THR A 241 3.41 -18.22 -46.80
C THR A 241 3.97 -19.35 -47.65
N SER A 242 3.16 -20.40 -47.73
CA SER A 242 3.11 -21.50 -48.72
C SER A 242 4.36 -22.35 -48.98
N LEU A 243 4.06 -23.59 -49.34
CA LEU A 243 5.00 -24.61 -49.79
C LEU A 243 4.58 -25.01 -51.22
N GLN A 244 5.26 -24.51 -52.26
CA GLN A 244 5.08 -25.00 -53.64
C GLN A 244 6.38 -25.01 -54.47
N ALA A 245 6.53 -26.12 -55.21
CA ALA A 245 7.46 -26.47 -56.29
C ALA A 245 8.98 -26.57 -56.03
N ASP A 246 9.61 -25.65 -55.30
CA ASP A 246 11.09 -25.55 -55.25
C ASP A 246 11.74 -26.31 -54.08
N GLY A 247 10.93 -26.82 -53.14
CA GLY A 247 11.41 -27.53 -51.96
C GLY A 247 11.82 -26.62 -50.81
N ASN A 248 11.39 -25.35 -50.78
CA ASN A 248 11.67 -24.43 -49.68
C ASN A 248 10.42 -24.04 -48.88
N LEU A 249 10.64 -23.61 -47.63
CA LEU A 249 9.63 -23.02 -46.76
C LEU A 249 9.98 -21.56 -46.49
N HIS A 250 9.08 -20.64 -46.86
CA HIS A 250 9.23 -19.22 -46.60
C HIS A 250 8.53 -18.85 -45.28
N ILE A 251 9.31 -18.28 -44.36
CA ILE A 251 8.87 -17.89 -43.03
C ILE A 251 9.06 -16.39 -42.92
N LYS A 252 7.96 -15.64 -42.82
CA LYS A 252 8.00 -14.21 -42.58
C LYS A 252 7.50 -13.91 -41.18
N THR A 253 8.37 -13.39 -40.33
CA THR A 253 8.03 -13.07 -38.95
C THR A 253 8.85 -11.90 -38.42
N ASP A 254 8.25 -11.13 -37.52
CA ASP A 254 8.88 -10.10 -36.71
C ASP A 254 9.45 -10.65 -35.38
N ILE A 255 9.31 -11.95 -35.12
CA ILE A 255 9.91 -12.62 -33.94
C ILE A 255 11.43 -12.70 -34.13
N GLU A 256 12.18 -12.12 -33.18
CA GLU A 256 13.63 -12.31 -33.07
C GLU A 256 13.97 -13.63 -32.36
N ASP A 257 15.05 -14.30 -32.78
CA ASP A 257 15.58 -15.53 -32.18
C ASP A 257 14.52 -16.62 -31.92
N TYR A 258 13.91 -17.17 -32.98
CA TYR A 258 12.95 -18.28 -32.85
C TYR A 258 13.54 -19.62 -33.27
N THR A 259 12.99 -20.70 -32.71
CA THR A 259 13.31 -22.07 -33.14
C THR A 259 12.19 -22.59 -34.03
N VAL A 260 12.57 -23.11 -35.19
CA VAL A 260 11.70 -23.85 -36.10
C VAL A 260 11.86 -25.34 -35.82
N HIS A 261 10.74 -26.00 -35.52
CA HIS A 261 10.66 -27.45 -35.41
C HIS A 261 9.85 -28.01 -36.58
N ILE A 262 10.36 -29.01 -37.28
CA ILE A 262 9.61 -29.74 -38.31
C ILE A 262 9.50 -31.21 -37.89
N CYS A 263 8.26 -31.69 -37.78
CA CYS A 263 7.95 -33.06 -37.44
C CYS A 263 7.22 -33.77 -38.58
N ASN A 264 7.41 -35.09 -38.72
CA ASN A 264 6.62 -35.91 -39.63
C ASN A 264 5.22 -36.24 -39.05
N ASN A 265 4.42 -36.99 -39.79
CA ASN A 265 3.06 -37.40 -39.37
C ASN A 265 3.00 -38.36 -38.16
N VAL A 266 4.13 -38.92 -37.73
CA VAL A 266 4.25 -39.74 -36.52
C VAL A 266 4.79 -38.93 -35.34
N GLY A 267 5.01 -37.61 -35.52
CA GLY A 267 5.54 -36.71 -34.49
C GLY A 267 7.06 -36.78 -34.30
N GLN A 268 7.79 -37.50 -35.16
CA GLN A 268 9.24 -37.53 -35.12
C GLN A 268 9.80 -36.20 -35.63
N GLU A 269 10.67 -35.56 -34.83
CA GLU A 269 11.42 -34.37 -35.24
C GLU A 269 12.41 -34.71 -36.34
N ILE A 270 12.35 -33.94 -37.44
CA ILE A 270 13.20 -34.10 -38.62
C ILE A 270 14.17 -32.93 -38.76
N ILE A 271 13.72 -31.70 -38.48
CA ILE A 271 14.55 -30.49 -38.51
C ILE A 271 14.29 -29.68 -37.25
N ARG A 272 15.37 -29.19 -36.65
CA ARG A 272 15.35 -28.18 -35.59
C ARG A 272 16.41 -27.13 -35.90
N THR A 273 16.00 -25.88 -36.11
CA THR A 273 16.94 -24.79 -36.41
C THR A 273 16.52 -23.49 -35.74
N GLN A 274 17.50 -22.67 -35.34
CA GLN A 274 17.24 -21.30 -34.94
C GLN A 274 17.26 -20.38 -36.15
N MET A 275 16.39 -19.38 -36.15
CA MET A 275 16.27 -18.36 -37.20
C MET A 275 15.95 -16.99 -36.59
N ASN A 276 16.25 -15.95 -37.35
CA ASN A 276 16.03 -14.55 -36.96
C ASN A 276 14.79 -13.98 -37.64
N SER A 277 14.37 -12.80 -37.19
CA SER A 277 13.27 -12.04 -37.79
C SER A 277 13.51 -11.72 -39.28
N GLY A 278 12.45 -11.31 -39.97
CA GLY A 278 12.44 -10.98 -41.39
C GLY A 278 11.85 -12.07 -42.27
N ASP A 279 12.26 -12.05 -43.54
CA ASP A 279 11.88 -13.04 -44.55
C ASP A 279 12.98 -14.10 -44.65
N GLN A 280 12.68 -15.28 -44.15
CA GLN A 280 13.61 -16.38 -44.01
C GLN A 280 13.19 -17.55 -44.89
N THR A 281 14.17 -18.28 -45.42
CA THR A 281 13.92 -19.46 -46.25
C THR A 281 14.59 -20.67 -45.64
N LEU A 282 13.82 -21.74 -45.42
CA LEU A 282 14.32 -23.02 -44.93
C LEU A 282 14.25 -24.06 -46.06
N ASN A 283 15.40 -24.65 -46.40
CA ASN A 283 15.49 -25.64 -47.46
C ASN A 283 15.01 -27.02 -46.96
N LEU A 284 14.03 -27.59 -47.67
CA LEU A 284 13.39 -28.87 -47.39
C LEU A 284 13.60 -29.90 -48.51
N VAL A 285 14.58 -29.70 -49.41
CA VAL A 285 14.83 -30.56 -50.58
C VAL A 285 15.08 -32.03 -50.20
N ASN A 286 15.66 -32.26 -49.02
CA ASN A 286 15.99 -33.59 -48.52
C ASN A 286 14.82 -34.29 -47.81
N LEU A 287 13.67 -33.64 -47.67
CA LEU A 287 12.47 -34.27 -47.12
C LEU A 287 11.83 -35.19 -48.16
N LYS A 288 11.50 -36.41 -47.74
CA LYS A 288 10.71 -37.35 -48.54
C LYS A 288 9.30 -36.80 -48.73
N PRO A 289 8.59 -37.15 -49.82
CA PRO A 289 7.19 -36.80 -49.98
C PRO A 289 6.34 -37.28 -48.79
N GLY A 290 5.46 -36.43 -48.28
CA GLY A 290 4.69 -36.73 -47.07
C GLY A 290 4.09 -35.53 -46.35
N ILE A 291 3.38 -35.81 -45.26
CA ILE A 291 2.77 -34.79 -44.39
C ILE A 291 3.77 -34.41 -43.30
N TYR A 292 3.94 -33.11 -43.10
CA TYR A 292 4.79 -32.53 -42.07
C TYR A 292 4.07 -31.42 -41.31
N PHE A 293 4.56 -31.15 -40.12
CA PHE A 293 4.11 -30.08 -39.24
C PHE A 293 5.29 -29.18 -38.93
N VAL A 294 5.16 -27.88 -39.19
CA VAL A 294 6.10 -26.86 -38.76
C VAL A 294 5.56 -26.19 -37.50
N THR A 295 6.38 -26.12 -36.45
CA THR A 295 6.05 -25.49 -35.18
C THR A 295 7.03 -24.37 -34.89
N ILE A 296 6.52 -23.17 -34.58
CA ILE A 296 7.28 -22.00 -34.15
C ILE A 296 6.58 -21.44 -32.91
N GLY A 297 7.24 -21.46 -31.75
CA GLY A 297 6.59 -21.11 -30.49
C GLY A 297 5.41 -22.04 -30.18
N THR A 298 4.21 -21.48 -30.00
CA THR A 298 2.97 -22.22 -29.75
C THR A 298 2.18 -22.57 -31.01
N GLU A 299 2.68 -22.16 -32.17
CA GLU A 299 1.92 -22.16 -33.41
C GLU A 299 2.38 -23.30 -34.31
N THR A 300 1.42 -24.06 -34.83
CA THR A 300 1.68 -25.25 -35.65
C THR A 300 0.93 -25.17 -36.96
N LEU A 301 1.64 -25.35 -38.07
CA LEU A 301 1.06 -25.40 -39.41
C LEU A 301 1.40 -26.73 -40.10
N LYS A 302 0.39 -27.30 -40.76
CA LYS A 302 0.52 -28.52 -41.55
C LYS A 302 0.88 -28.17 -42.99
N PHE A 303 1.85 -28.88 -43.56
CA PHE A 303 2.17 -28.79 -44.99
C PHE A 303 2.36 -30.18 -45.61
N PHE A 304 2.29 -30.24 -46.94
CA PHE A 304 2.47 -31.46 -47.71
C PHE A 304 3.67 -31.32 -48.65
N LYS A 305 4.71 -32.12 -48.45
CA LYS A 305 5.83 -32.23 -49.38
C LYS A 305 5.42 -33.16 -50.53
N ILE A 306 5.36 -32.60 -51.74
CA ILE A 306 5.18 -33.33 -53.00
C ILE A 306 6.53 -33.89 -53.46
#